data_AF-A0A4V6Y182-F1
#
_entry.id   AF-A0A4V6Y182-F1
#
_cell.length_a   1.000
_cell.length_b   1.000
_cell.length_c   1.000
_cell.angle_alpha   90.00
_cell.angle_beta   90.00
_cell.angle_gamma   90.00
#
_symmetry.space_group_name_H-M   'P 1'
#
loop_
_entity.id
_entity.type
_entity.pdbx_description
1 polymer ?
#
loop_
_entity_poly.entity_id
_entity_poly.type
_entity_poly.pdbx_seq_one_letter_code
_entity_poly.pdbx_strand_id
1 'polypeptide(L)'
;MSKTPKSPEQLRVDSLIETIQQHPTKVLQAERQLYGMKWFDYRFMSPHDANMLFARTYQEIFRRKFAAEVDSQSVENVSGIHLRTIATNARERSHLVAARQRADEFGITYPVYIEAAFDFALRRGNKRKKFPRPNQLHGNDASADLFVEYVTGRWREHVIAGLARVEHPSYLIENYRKIPAQDDFRRFILEHVQEVSMPLHRAIQIFSYDRKQVPAEIFRSVVTEEAFERALAIADSDLRDGPVAEITTTSSNSTERWPTCFGMHYTHDPSSKECSSCPQRQGCKKLGDVVLSEASKQCGVDDPAGDYNKRMDRKRQQRCRAKKRAQTDDSGSGTRPYNDVQVFS
;
A
#
# COMPACT_ATOMS: atom_id res chain seq x y z
N MET A 1 32.31 17.56 -8.81
CA MET A 1 32.29 16.17 -9.31
C MET A 1 30.85 15.79 -9.59
N SER A 2 30.49 15.58 -10.86
CA SER A 2 29.14 15.15 -11.24
C SER A 2 28.90 13.74 -10.67
N LYS A 3 27.93 13.58 -9.77
CA LYS A 3 27.55 12.24 -9.28
C LYS A 3 26.85 11.52 -10.43
N THR A 4 27.43 10.40 -10.87
CA THR A 4 26.77 9.50 -11.82
C THR A 4 25.36 9.18 -11.31
N PRO A 5 24.32 9.28 -12.16
CA PRO A 5 22.96 8.96 -11.75
C PRO A 5 22.88 7.50 -11.28
N LYS A 6 22.16 7.27 -10.18
CA LYS A 6 21.97 5.94 -9.62
C LYS A 6 21.10 5.08 -10.55
N SER A 7 21.43 3.81 -10.69
CA SER A 7 20.59 2.85 -11.42
C SER A 7 19.28 2.56 -10.66
N PRO A 8 18.22 2.05 -11.31
CA PRO A 8 16.99 1.64 -10.64
C PRO A 8 17.24 0.65 -9.48
N GLU A 9 18.16 -0.30 -9.66
CA GLU A 9 18.56 -1.28 -8.65
C GLU A 9 19.19 -0.60 -7.44
N GLN A 10 20.08 0.37 -7.67
CA GLN A 10 20.71 1.13 -6.59
C GLN A 10 19.68 1.94 -5.80
N LEU A 11 18.76 2.62 -6.49
CA LEU A 11 17.66 3.35 -5.84
C LEU A 11 16.77 2.41 -5.01
N ARG A 12 16.50 1.20 -5.53
CA ARG A 12 15.71 0.20 -4.81
C ARG A 12 16.44 -0.31 -3.58
N VAL A 13 17.75 -0.55 -3.65
CA VAL A 13 18.56 -0.96 -2.49
C VAL A 13 18.60 0.13 -1.42
N ASP A 14 18.84 1.37 -1.81
CA ASP A 14 18.84 2.52 -0.88
C ASP A 14 17.49 2.65 -0.15
N SER A 15 16.40 2.55 -0.89
CA SER A 15 15.03 2.56 -0.34
C SER A 15 14.79 1.44 0.69
N LEU A 16 15.32 0.24 0.45
CA LEU A 16 15.21 -0.88 1.39
C LEU A 16 16.02 -0.64 2.66
N ILE A 17 17.24 -0.10 2.53
CA ILE A 17 18.09 0.28 3.66
C ILE A 17 17.34 1.29 4.54
N GLU A 18 16.85 2.39 3.95
CA GLU A 18 16.09 3.40 4.69
C GLU A 18 14.85 2.81 5.37
N THR A 19 14.11 1.94 4.66
CA THR A 19 12.89 1.33 5.19
C THR A 19 13.17 0.49 6.43
N ILE A 20 14.23 -0.31 6.42
CA ILE A 20 14.62 -1.15 7.56
C ILE A 20 15.02 -0.31 8.78
N GLN A 21 15.69 0.82 8.56
CA GLN A 21 16.11 1.72 9.65
C GLN A 21 14.94 2.49 10.28
N GLN A 22 13.84 2.66 9.54
CA GLN A 22 12.74 3.55 9.91
C GLN A 22 11.50 2.83 10.47
N HIS A 23 11.47 1.50 10.41
CA HIS A 23 10.31 0.68 10.75
C HIS A 23 10.66 -0.50 11.65
N PRO A 24 9.72 -0.90 12.52
CA PRO A 24 9.93 -2.05 13.39
C PRO A 24 9.78 -3.36 12.62
N THR A 25 10.45 -4.41 13.09
CA THR A 25 10.47 -5.75 12.46
C THR A 25 9.08 -6.27 12.10
N LYS A 26 8.09 -6.12 13.01
CA LYS A 26 6.70 -6.56 12.78
C LYS A 26 6.06 -5.91 11.55
N VAL A 27 6.31 -4.61 11.36
CA VAL A 27 5.78 -3.86 10.19
C VAL A 27 6.44 -4.34 8.91
N LEU A 28 7.75 -4.60 8.95
CA LEU A 28 8.49 -5.10 7.80
C LEU A 28 8.02 -6.52 7.42
N GLN A 29 7.89 -7.42 8.39
CA GLN A 29 7.43 -8.79 8.19
C GLN A 29 6.06 -8.88 7.51
N ALA A 30 5.15 -7.94 7.81
CA ALA A 30 3.82 -7.90 7.21
C ALA A 30 3.88 -7.75 5.68
N GLU A 31 4.90 -7.09 5.10
CA GLU A 31 5.01 -6.93 3.65
C GLU A 31 5.07 -8.26 2.89
N ARG A 32 5.56 -9.33 3.52
CA ARG A 32 5.54 -10.67 2.92
C ARG A 32 4.12 -11.14 2.64
N GLN A 33 3.26 -11.06 3.65
CA GLN A 33 1.87 -11.52 3.54
C GLN A 33 1.07 -10.61 2.62
N LEU A 34 1.27 -9.29 2.76
CA LEU A 34 0.57 -8.29 1.97
C LEU A 34 0.89 -8.38 0.47
N TYR A 35 2.06 -8.90 0.08
CA TYR A 35 2.40 -9.07 -1.35
C TYR A 35 1.32 -9.81 -2.15
N GLY A 36 0.75 -10.88 -1.59
CA GLY A 36 -0.32 -11.64 -2.26
C GLY A 36 -1.70 -10.98 -2.20
N MET A 37 -1.87 -9.98 -1.32
CA MET A 37 -3.15 -9.31 -1.09
C MET A 37 -3.24 -7.99 -1.85
N LYS A 38 -2.13 -7.26 -1.99
CA LYS A 38 -2.04 -5.95 -2.66
C LYS A 38 -2.69 -5.94 -4.05
N TRP A 39 -3.21 -4.76 -4.41
CA TRP A 39 -3.53 -4.45 -5.80
C TRP A 39 -2.32 -4.71 -6.70
N PHE A 40 -2.58 -5.27 -7.88
CA PHE A 40 -1.58 -5.85 -8.76
C PHE A 40 -0.41 -4.91 -9.08
N ASP A 41 -0.68 -3.63 -9.36
CA ASP A 41 0.38 -2.66 -9.69
C ASP A 41 1.30 -2.35 -8.50
N TYR A 42 0.83 -2.55 -7.27
CA TYR A 42 1.59 -2.25 -6.07
C TYR A 42 2.50 -3.41 -5.66
N ARG A 43 2.31 -4.62 -6.23
CA ARG A 43 3.05 -5.84 -5.88
C ARG A 43 4.54 -5.78 -6.23
N PHE A 44 4.95 -4.88 -7.10
CA PHE A 44 6.35 -4.69 -7.52
C PHE A 44 6.97 -3.38 -6.98
N MET A 45 6.16 -2.52 -6.37
CA MET A 45 6.63 -1.30 -5.72
C MET A 45 7.43 -1.62 -4.47
N SER A 46 8.43 -0.80 -4.16
CA SER A 46 9.13 -0.93 -2.88
C SER A 46 8.17 -0.49 -1.77
N PRO A 47 8.34 -0.96 -0.53
CA PRO A 47 7.52 -0.45 0.57
C PRO A 47 7.61 1.06 0.71
N HIS A 48 8.77 1.66 0.44
CA HIS A 48 8.92 3.12 0.36
C HIS A 48 8.04 3.73 -0.73
N ASP A 49 8.11 3.23 -1.97
CA ASP A 49 7.32 3.76 -3.09
C ASP A 49 5.82 3.63 -2.85
N ALA A 50 5.39 2.48 -2.32
CA ALA A 50 4.00 2.23 -1.94
C ALA A 50 3.53 3.21 -0.85
N ASN A 51 4.37 3.46 0.18
CA ASN A 51 4.07 4.46 1.20
C ASN A 51 3.95 5.87 0.60
N MET A 52 4.86 6.24 -0.31
CA MET A 52 4.84 7.56 -0.96
C MET A 52 3.65 7.73 -1.90
N LEU A 53 3.27 6.68 -2.64
CA LEU A 53 2.08 6.67 -3.47
C LEU A 53 0.83 6.87 -2.62
N PHE A 54 0.65 6.04 -1.59
CA PHE A 54 -0.49 6.14 -0.66
C PHE A 54 -0.58 7.53 -0.03
N ALA A 55 0.56 8.11 0.37
CA ALA A 55 0.60 9.44 0.97
C ALA A 55 0.17 10.54 0.00
N ARG A 56 0.64 10.51 -1.25
CA ARG A 56 0.22 11.48 -2.29
C ARG A 56 -1.26 11.35 -2.60
N THR A 57 -1.74 10.14 -2.82
CA THR A 57 -3.15 9.85 -3.08
C THR A 57 -4.04 10.31 -1.91
N TYR A 58 -3.59 10.09 -0.67
CA TYR A 58 -4.28 10.59 0.51
C TYR A 58 -4.37 12.12 0.52
N GLN A 59 -3.27 12.83 0.25
CA GLN A 59 -3.28 14.31 0.22
C GLN A 59 -4.22 14.85 -0.84
N GLU A 60 -4.23 14.25 -2.03
CA GLU A 60 -5.11 14.63 -3.14
C GLU A 60 -6.58 14.48 -2.76
N ILE A 61 -6.98 13.30 -2.28
CA ILE A 61 -8.36 13.04 -1.89
C ILE A 61 -8.75 13.87 -0.68
N PHE A 62 -7.86 14.03 0.30
CA PHE A 62 -8.07 14.90 1.46
C PHE A 62 -8.44 16.31 1.00
N ARG A 63 -7.65 16.91 0.10
CA ARG A 63 -7.89 18.28 -0.41
C ARG A 63 -9.22 18.38 -1.12
N ARG A 64 -9.52 17.43 -2.01
CA ARG A 64 -10.78 17.41 -2.76
C ARG A 64 -11.99 17.29 -1.83
N LYS A 65 -11.94 16.39 -0.84
CA LYS A 65 -13.03 16.20 0.15
C LYS A 65 -13.12 17.40 1.10
N PHE A 66 -12.00 17.99 1.50
CA PHE A 66 -11.99 19.19 2.34
C PHE A 66 -12.62 20.39 1.62
N ALA A 67 -12.29 20.59 0.34
CA ALA A 67 -12.88 21.64 -0.49
C ALA A 67 -14.40 21.51 -0.60
N ALA A 68 -14.91 20.27 -0.71
CA ALA A 68 -16.33 19.98 -0.86
C ALA A 68 -17.14 20.19 0.44
N GLU A 69 -16.54 19.92 1.61
CA GLU A 69 -17.27 19.87 2.88
C GLU A 69 -17.00 21.07 3.81
N VAL A 70 -15.88 21.78 3.63
CA VAL A 70 -15.44 22.84 4.56
C VAL A 70 -15.32 24.18 3.86
N ASP A 71 -14.29 24.34 3.02
CA ASP A 71 -13.97 25.62 2.40
C ASP A 71 -13.03 25.39 1.20
N SER A 72 -13.43 25.92 0.04
CA SER A 72 -12.69 25.83 -1.21
C SER A 72 -11.51 26.80 -1.27
N GLN A 73 -11.51 27.89 -0.50
CA GLN A 73 -10.48 28.94 -0.57
C GLN A 73 -9.21 28.59 0.22
N SER A 74 -9.30 27.73 1.25
CA SER A 74 -8.17 27.35 2.09
C SER A 74 -7.44 26.06 1.66
N VAL A 75 -7.88 25.42 0.58
CA VAL A 75 -7.45 24.07 0.15
C VAL A 75 -5.93 23.95 -0.09
N GLU A 76 -5.30 25.01 -0.62
CA GLU A 76 -3.85 24.99 -0.91
C GLU A 76 -2.99 24.83 0.35
N ASN A 77 -3.51 25.25 1.50
CA ASN A 77 -2.80 25.24 2.78
C ASN A 77 -3.09 24.01 3.64
N VAL A 78 -3.99 23.11 3.20
CA VAL A 78 -4.36 21.90 3.96
C VAL A 78 -3.91 20.65 3.22
N SER A 79 -3.27 19.73 3.94
CA SER A 79 -2.75 18.49 3.35
C SER A 79 -3.04 17.22 4.15
N GLY A 80 -3.57 17.34 5.37
CA GLY A 80 -3.83 16.22 6.29
C GLY A 80 -2.58 15.52 6.84
N ILE A 81 -1.54 15.38 6.01
CA ILE A 81 -0.19 14.91 6.32
C ILE A 81 0.84 15.84 5.68
N HIS A 82 2.02 15.97 6.28
CA HIS A 82 3.12 16.77 5.73
C HIS A 82 4.22 15.86 5.15
N LEU A 83 4.19 15.63 3.83
CA LEU A 83 5.18 14.77 3.16
C LEU A 83 6.64 15.19 3.44
N ARG A 84 6.92 16.49 3.53
CA ARG A 84 8.27 17.00 3.80
C ARG A 84 8.81 16.59 5.17
N THR A 85 7.93 16.34 6.14
CA THR A 85 8.33 15.99 7.52
C THR A 85 8.13 14.51 7.81
N ILE A 86 7.66 13.70 6.86
CA ILE A 86 7.34 12.29 7.14
C ILE A 86 8.60 11.46 7.43
N ALA A 87 9.73 11.81 6.82
CA ALA A 87 11.02 11.18 7.09
C ALA A 87 11.45 11.41 8.55
N THR A 88 11.25 12.63 9.07
CA THR A 88 11.68 13.03 10.42
C THR A 88 10.63 12.77 11.50
N ASN A 89 9.35 12.66 11.14
CA ASN A 89 8.25 12.40 12.06
C ASN A 89 7.86 10.92 12.11
N ALA A 90 8.52 10.18 13.02
CA ALA A 90 8.28 8.75 13.19
C ALA A 90 6.82 8.39 13.45
N ARG A 91 6.06 9.22 14.17
CA ARG A 91 4.65 8.96 14.48
C ARG A 91 3.78 9.04 13.22
N GLU A 92 3.92 10.10 12.44
CA GLU A 92 3.17 10.26 11.19
C GLU A 92 3.52 9.16 10.19
N ARG A 93 4.80 8.82 10.09
CA ARG A 93 5.24 7.70 9.25
C ARG A 93 4.61 6.38 9.69
N SER A 94 4.62 6.05 10.98
CA SER A 94 3.96 4.82 11.47
C SER A 94 2.46 4.82 11.19
N HIS A 95 1.78 5.96 11.35
CA HIS A 95 0.35 6.09 11.04
C HIS A 95 0.06 5.87 9.56
N LEU A 96 0.88 6.44 8.67
CA LEU A 96 0.77 6.28 7.23
C LEU A 96 0.97 4.81 6.83
N VAL A 97 2.05 4.21 7.30
CA VAL A 97 2.40 2.83 6.95
C VAL A 97 1.33 1.85 7.42
N ALA A 98 0.81 2.02 8.64
CA ALA A 98 -0.30 1.19 9.12
C ALA A 98 -1.57 1.35 8.27
N ALA A 99 -1.89 2.57 7.83
CA ALA A 99 -3.04 2.82 6.97
C ALA A 99 -2.88 2.20 5.59
N ARG A 100 -1.68 2.33 5.00
CA ARG A 100 -1.34 1.74 3.71
C ARG A 100 -1.33 0.21 3.76
N GLN A 101 -0.74 -0.39 4.80
CA GLN A 101 -0.81 -1.85 5.01
C GLN A 101 -2.25 -2.35 5.11
N ARG A 102 -3.11 -1.61 5.80
CA ARG A 102 -4.54 -1.95 5.85
C ARG A 102 -5.22 -1.82 4.50
N ALA A 103 -4.90 -0.80 3.70
CA ALA A 103 -5.43 -0.68 2.34
C ALA A 103 -5.00 -1.86 1.46
N ASP A 104 -3.75 -2.30 1.61
CA ASP A 104 -3.20 -3.45 0.90
C ASP A 104 -3.94 -4.76 1.24
N GLU A 105 -4.48 -4.91 2.45
CA GLU A 105 -5.29 -6.08 2.86
C GLU A 105 -6.58 -6.22 2.03
N PHE A 106 -7.11 -5.12 1.45
CA PHE A 106 -8.30 -5.16 0.62
C PHE A 106 -8.02 -5.55 -0.83
N GLY A 107 -6.77 -5.44 -1.27
CA GLY A 107 -6.40 -5.71 -2.67
C GLY A 107 -7.03 -4.77 -3.69
N ILE A 108 -7.30 -3.52 -3.30
CA ILE A 108 -7.89 -2.49 -4.16
C ILE A 108 -6.95 -1.31 -4.36
N THR A 109 -7.26 -0.45 -5.34
CA THR A 109 -6.45 0.74 -5.60
C THR A 109 -6.54 1.74 -4.44
N TYR A 110 -5.44 2.43 -4.15
CA TYR A 110 -5.41 3.44 -3.08
C TYR A 110 -6.44 4.57 -3.26
N PRO A 111 -6.72 5.07 -4.48
CA PRO A 111 -7.76 6.06 -4.66
C PRO A 111 -9.13 5.57 -4.18
N VAL A 112 -9.54 4.37 -4.61
CA VAL A 112 -10.86 3.81 -4.24
C VAL A 112 -10.94 3.55 -2.74
N TYR A 113 -9.90 2.95 -2.15
CA TYR A 113 -9.85 2.70 -0.70
C TYR A 113 -9.99 3.99 0.10
N ILE A 114 -9.16 4.99 -0.21
CA ILE A 114 -9.11 6.24 0.55
C ILE A 114 -10.44 7.00 0.38
N GLU A 115 -10.98 7.08 -0.83
CA GLU A 115 -12.29 7.71 -1.08
C GLU A 115 -13.40 7.05 -0.28
N ALA A 116 -13.52 5.72 -0.37
CA ALA A 116 -14.53 4.97 0.37
C ALA A 116 -14.36 5.14 1.88
N ALA A 117 -13.12 5.15 2.37
CA ALA A 117 -12.85 5.34 3.78
C ALA A 117 -13.20 6.75 4.27
N PHE A 118 -12.96 7.79 3.46
CA PHE A 118 -13.44 9.14 3.76
C PHE A 118 -14.96 9.20 3.78
N ASP A 119 -15.63 8.65 2.76
CA ASP A 119 -17.09 8.68 2.67
C ASP A 119 -17.74 7.96 3.85
N PHE A 120 -17.22 6.78 4.21
CA PHE A 120 -17.67 6.06 5.40
C PHE A 120 -17.45 6.88 6.67
N ALA A 121 -16.27 7.50 6.82
CA ALA A 121 -15.89 8.28 7.98
C ALA A 121 -16.73 9.58 8.14
N LEU A 122 -17.13 10.21 7.04
CA LEU A 122 -17.90 11.46 7.02
C LEU A 122 -19.41 11.21 7.17
N ARG A 123 -19.94 10.15 6.54
CA ARG A 123 -21.38 9.77 6.65
C ARG A 123 -21.81 9.37 8.05
N ARG A 124 -20.88 8.90 8.89
CA ARG A 124 -21.20 8.37 10.23
C ARG A 124 -21.62 9.42 11.27
N GLY A 125 -21.86 10.66 10.87
CA GLY A 125 -22.70 11.66 11.56
C GLY A 125 -22.22 12.18 12.92
N ASN A 126 -21.27 11.51 13.57
CA ASN A 126 -20.81 11.90 14.90
C ASN A 126 -19.70 12.95 14.81
N LYS A 127 -20.10 14.23 14.77
CA LYS A 127 -19.37 15.41 15.30
C LYS A 127 -17.84 15.42 15.08
N ARG A 128 -17.33 14.89 13.96
CA ARG A 128 -15.89 14.96 13.67
C ARG A 128 -15.59 16.40 13.26
N LYS A 129 -15.18 17.21 14.24
CA LYS A 129 -14.65 18.56 14.01
C LYS A 129 -13.41 18.59 13.11
N LYS A 130 -12.83 17.42 12.79
CA LYS A 130 -11.59 17.25 12.04
C LYS A 130 -11.72 16.08 11.09
N PHE A 131 -11.21 16.28 9.88
CA PHE A 131 -11.06 15.23 8.87
C PHE A 131 -10.21 14.06 9.39
N PRO A 132 -10.51 12.82 8.98
CA PRO A 132 -9.78 11.64 9.44
C PRO A 132 -8.32 11.67 8.96
N ARG A 133 -7.39 11.40 9.88
CA ARG A 133 -5.97 11.11 9.59
C ARG A 133 -5.82 9.73 8.94
N PRO A 134 -4.67 9.40 8.31
CA PRO A 134 -4.49 8.10 7.65
C PRO A 134 -4.82 6.91 8.55
N ASN A 135 -4.32 6.90 9.79
CA ASN A 135 -4.59 5.82 10.75
C ASN A 135 -6.04 5.75 11.26
N GLN A 136 -6.94 6.61 10.75
CA GLN A 136 -8.36 6.65 11.08
C GLN A 136 -9.24 6.28 9.87
N LEU A 137 -8.63 5.94 8.74
CA LEU A 137 -9.31 5.47 7.52
C LEU A 137 -9.72 4.00 7.65
N HIS A 138 -10.44 3.65 8.72
CA HIS A 138 -10.96 2.31 8.94
C HIS A 138 -12.19 2.33 9.85
N GLY A 139 -12.96 1.24 9.82
CA GLY A 139 -14.01 0.99 10.80
C GLY A 139 -13.44 0.81 12.21
N ASN A 140 -14.16 1.26 13.23
CA ASN A 140 -13.84 0.88 14.61
C ASN A 140 -14.39 -0.53 14.91
N ASP A 141 -14.12 -1.07 16.09
CA ASP A 141 -14.54 -2.44 16.44
C ASP A 141 -16.04 -2.69 16.23
N ALA A 142 -16.88 -1.69 16.54
CA ALA A 142 -18.33 -1.74 16.33
C ALA A 142 -18.77 -1.57 14.86
N SER A 143 -17.85 -1.41 13.91
CA SER A 143 -18.16 -1.10 12.52
C SER A 143 -17.19 -1.69 11.51
N ALA A 144 -16.35 -2.63 11.95
CA ALA A 144 -15.36 -3.24 11.11
C ALA A 144 -16.06 -3.92 9.92
N ASP A 145 -17.10 -4.71 10.19
CA ASP A 145 -17.84 -5.45 9.16
C ASP A 145 -18.54 -4.51 8.18
N LEU A 146 -19.27 -3.50 8.68
CA LEU A 146 -19.93 -2.49 7.83
C LEU A 146 -18.91 -1.71 6.99
N PHE A 147 -17.73 -1.43 7.52
CA PHE A 147 -16.67 -0.77 6.77
C PHE A 147 -16.14 -1.67 5.65
N VAL A 148 -15.90 -2.95 5.95
CA VAL A 148 -15.43 -3.93 4.97
C VAL A 148 -16.44 -4.09 3.85
N GLU A 149 -17.72 -4.27 4.17
CA GLU A 149 -18.82 -4.35 3.21
C GLU A 149 -18.88 -3.09 2.35
N TYR A 150 -18.81 -1.91 2.96
CA TYR A 150 -18.86 -0.64 2.25
C TYR A 150 -17.71 -0.47 1.26
N VAL A 151 -16.47 -0.70 1.70
CA VAL A 151 -15.28 -0.57 0.85
C VAL A 151 -15.31 -1.59 -0.30
N THR A 152 -15.69 -2.83 -0.01
CA THR A 152 -15.78 -3.91 -1.00
C THR A 152 -16.89 -3.63 -2.01
N GLY A 153 -18.03 -3.10 -1.57
CA GLY A 153 -19.11 -2.67 -2.46
C GLY A 153 -18.67 -1.56 -3.41
N ARG A 154 -17.97 -0.53 -2.90
CA ARG A 154 -17.42 0.56 -3.73
C ARG A 154 -16.38 0.05 -4.74
N TRP A 155 -15.57 -0.93 -4.35
CA TRP A 155 -14.64 -1.56 -5.27
C TRP A 155 -15.36 -2.34 -6.37
N ARG A 156 -16.38 -3.12 -6.02
CA ARG A 156 -17.17 -3.88 -6.99
C ARG A 156 -17.82 -2.98 -8.04
N GLU A 157 -18.39 -1.84 -7.62
CA GLU A 157 -18.90 -0.82 -8.54
C GLU A 157 -17.81 -0.32 -9.50
N HIS A 158 -16.59 -0.10 -9.01
CA HIS A 158 -15.46 0.35 -9.80
C HIS A 158 -14.99 -0.68 -10.83
N VAL A 159 -14.99 -1.97 -10.43
CA VAL A 159 -14.68 -3.10 -11.30
C VAL A 159 -15.72 -3.24 -12.41
N ILE A 160 -17.01 -3.22 -12.07
CA ILE A 160 -18.13 -3.30 -13.03
C ILE A 160 -18.08 -2.14 -14.03
N ALA A 161 -17.74 -0.94 -13.56
CA ALA A 161 -17.58 0.24 -14.42
C ALA A 161 -16.34 0.18 -15.36
N GLY A 162 -15.52 -0.88 -15.29
CA GLY A 162 -14.32 -1.04 -16.12
C GLY A 162 -13.18 -0.08 -15.76
N LEU A 163 -13.23 0.50 -14.56
CA LEU A 163 -12.24 1.46 -14.06
C LEU A 163 -11.06 0.78 -13.36
N ALA A 164 -11.21 -0.48 -12.95
CA ALA A 164 -10.12 -1.29 -12.44
C ALA A 164 -9.15 -1.68 -13.58
N ARG A 165 -8.00 -0.99 -13.64
CA ARG A 165 -6.95 -1.22 -14.65
C ARG A 165 -5.63 -1.56 -13.99
N VAL A 166 -4.98 -2.59 -14.51
CA VAL A 166 -3.61 -2.99 -14.16
C VAL A 166 -2.73 -2.54 -15.32
N GLU A 167 -1.64 -1.85 -15.02
CA GLU A 167 -0.76 -1.23 -16.02
C GLU A 167 0.68 -1.71 -15.91
N HIS A 168 1.03 -2.38 -14.82
CA HIS A 168 2.42 -2.75 -14.57
C HIS A 168 2.98 -3.70 -15.65
N PRO A 169 4.16 -3.40 -16.25
CA PRO A 169 4.72 -4.16 -17.37
C PRO A 169 4.94 -5.66 -17.12
N SER A 170 5.12 -6.05 -15.86
CA SER A 170 5.25 -7.47 -15.49
C SER A 170 4.00 -8.30 -15.77
N TYR A 171 2.83 -7.69 -16.03
CA TYR A 171 1.63 -8.44 -16.41
C TYR A 171 1.44 -8.59 -17.92
N LEU A 172 2.37 -8.08 -18.74
CA LEU A 172 2.37 -8.31 -20.18
C LEU A 172 2.75 -9.77 -20.51
N ILE A 173 2.16 -10.32 -21.58
CA ILE A 173 2.39 -11.69 -22.05
C ILE A 173 3.88 -11.96 -22.26
N GLU A 174 4.58 -11.04 -22.93
CA GLU A 174 6.02 -11.13 -23.21
C GLU A 174 6.90 -11.15 -21.94
N ASN A 175 6.40 -10.55 -20.86
CA ASN A 175 7.06 -10.47 -19.56
C ASN A 175 6.62 -11.59 -18.59
N TYR A 176 5.78 -12.53 -19.04
CA TYR A 176 5.35 -13.64 -18.21
C TYR A 176 6.52 -14.57 -17.85
N ARG A 177 6.73 -14.81 -16.56
CA ARG A 177 7.83 -15.61 -16.00
C ARG A 177 7.34 -16.56 -14.90
N LYS A 178 6.04 -16.85 -14.83
CA LYS A 178 5.43 -17.77 -13.86
C LYS A 178 5.72 -17.37 -12.41
N ILE A 179 5.75 -16.05 -12.13
CA ILE A 179 5.81 -15.57 -10.75
C ILE A 179 4.38 -15.57 -10.17
N PRO A 180 4.19 -15.86 -8.87
CA PRO A 180 2.85 -16.01 -8.29
C PRO A 180 1.89 -14.84 -8.56
N ALA A 181 2.37 -13.60 -8.55
CA ALA A 181 1.53 -12.44 -8.83
C ALA A 181 0.95 -12.45 -10.25
N GLN A 182 1.68 -12.94 -11.25
CA GLN A 182 1.18 -13.03 -12.62
C GLN A 182 0.07 -14.07 -12.76
N ASP A 183 0.18 -15.19 -12.05
CA ASP A 183 -0.83 -16.25 -12.04
C ASP A 183 -2.09 -15.80 -11.28
N ASP A 184 -1.91 -15.10 -10.16
CA ASP A 184 -3.02 -14.45 -9.45
C ASP A 184 -3.74 -13.43 -10.33
N PHE A 185 -2.99 -12.63 -11.10
CA PHE A 185 -3.58 -11.66 -12.01
C PHE A 185 -4.39 -12.33 -13.14
N ARG A 186 -3.86 -13.41 -13.74
CA ARG A 186 -4.62 -14.17 -14.76
C ARG A 186 -5.92 -14.71 -14.21
N ARG A 187 -5.90 -15.23 -12.98
CA ARG A 187 -7.10 -15.71 -12.30
C ARG A 187 -8.10 -14.59 -12.04
N PHE A 188 -7.62 -13.44 -11.57
CA PHE A 188 -8.43 -12.24 -11.39
C PHE A 188 -9.11 -11.81 -12.69
N ILE A 189 -8.43 -11.86 -13.84
CA ILE A 189 -9.05 -11.55 -15.14
C ILE A 189 -10.17 -12.53 -15.48
N LEU A 190 -9.95 -13.84 -15.27
CA LEU A 190 -10.99 -14.86 -15.51
C LEU A 190 -12.21 -14.63 -14.60
N GLU A 191 -11.98 -14.41 -13.31
CA GLU A 191 -13.04 -14.12 -12.33
C GLU A 191 -13.78 -12.84 -12.70
N HIS A 192 -13.07 -11.78 -13.09
CA HIS A 192 -13.66 -10.51 -13.51
C HIS A 192 -14.58 -10.67 -14.73
N VAL A 193 -14.11 -11.38 -15.77
CA VAL A 193 -14.88 -11.64 -16.99
C VAL A 193 -16.19 -12.38 -16.66
N GLN A 194 -16.13 -13.36 -15.76
CA GLN A 194 -17.30 -14.09 -15.28
C GLN A 194 -18.22 -13.19 -14.45
N GLU A 195 -17.69 -12.44 -13.49
CA GLU A 195 -18.46 -11.62 -12.56
C GLU A 195 -19.27 -10.54 -13.27
N VAL A 196 -18.69 -9.87 -14.26
CA VAL A 196 -19.37 -8.81 -15.02
C VAL A 196 -20.12 -9.35 -16.24
N SER A 197 -20.15 -10.66 -16.44
CA SER A 197 -20.76 -11.33 -17.60
C SER A 197 -20.25 -10.76 -18.93
N MET A 198 -18.95 -10.50 -19.02
CA MET A 198 -18.34 -9.89 -20.19
C MET A 198 -18.43 -10.83 -21.40
N PRO A 199 -18.90 -10.37 -22.58
CA PRO A 199 -18.86 -11.17 -23.79
C PRO A 199 -17.43 -11.60 -24.12
N LEU A 200 -17.23 -12.88 -24.41
CA LEU A 200 -15.89 -13.45 -24.52
C LEU A 200 -15.02 -12.81 -25.62
N HIS A 201 -15.60 -12.49 -26.78
CA HIS A 201 -14.87 -11.80 -27.85
C HIS A 201 -14.33 -10.44 -27.37
N ARG A 202 -15.12 -9.74 -26.52
CA ARG A 202 -14.71 -8.46 -25.93
C ARG A 202 -13.61 -8.63 -24.89
N ALA A 203 -13.65 -9.70 -24.09
CA ALA A 203 -12.58 -10.03 -23.15
C ALA A 203 -11.26 -10.33 -23.89
N ILE A 204 -11.30 -11.13 -24.96
CA ILE A 204 -10.14 -11.42 -25.81
C ILE A 204 -9.58 -10.12 -26.40
N GLN A 205 -10.44 -9.28 -27.00
CA GLN A 205 -10.01 -7.99 -27.55
C GLN A 205 -9.30 -7.13 -26.50
N ILE A 206 -9.91 -6.90 -25.34
CA ILE A 206 -9.36 -6.02 -24.31
C ILE A 206 -8.07 -6.60 -23.70
N PHE A 207 -8.10 -7.84 -23.23
CA PHE A 207 -7.01 -8.35 -22.39
C PHE A 207 -5.89 -9.04 -23.18
N SER A 208 -6.21 -9.62 -24.34
CA SER A 208 -5.23 -10.32 -25.18
C SER A 208 -4.64 -9.42 -26.25
N TYR A 209 -5.47 -8.61 -26.93
CA TYR A 209 -5.02 -7.82 -28.08
C TYR A 209 -4.66 -6.39 -27.71
N ASP A 210 -5.58 -5.65 -27.10
CA ASP A 210 -5.39 -4.24 -26.75
C ASP A 210 -4.32 -4.10 -25.66
N ARG A 211 -4.48 -4.83 -24.55
CA ARG A 211 -3.59 -4.71 -23.38
C ARG A 211 -2.46 -5.74 -23.35
N LYS A 212 -2.57 -6.84 -24.09
CA LYS A 212 -1.56 -7.91 -24.18
C LYS A 212 -1.11 -8.45 -22.82
N GLN A 213 -2.07 -8.62 -21.92
CA GLN A 213 -1.81 -9.06 -20.55
C GLN A 213 -2.01 -10.56 -20.36
N VAL A 214 -2.94 -11.15 -21.11
CA VAL A 214 -3.22 -12.58 -21.02
C VAL A 214 -3.32 -13.22 -22.42
N PRO A 215 -2.81 -14.45 -22.60
CA PRO A 215 -3.07 -15.20 -23.83
C PRO A 215 -4.57 -15.48 -23.97
N ALA A 216 -5.13 -15.45 -25.18
CA ALA A 216 -6.54 -15.73 -25.40
C ALA A 216 -6.92 -17.14 -24.89
N GLU A 217 -6.00 -18.09 -24.98
CA GLU A 217 -6.20 -19.49 -24.59
C GLU A 217 -6.57 -19.67 -23.11
N ILE A 218 -6.27 -18.70 -22.23
CA ILE A 218 -6.67 -18.81 -20.82
C ILE A 218 -8.20 -18.86 -20.66
N PHE A 219 -8.94 -18.25 -21.60
CA PHE A 219 -10.39 -18.23 -21.51
C PHE A 219 -11.05 -19.57 -21.84
N ARG A 220 -10.32 -20.52 -22.44
CA ARG A 220 -10.81 -21.90 -22.66
C ARG A 220 -11.25 -22.58 -21.36
N SER A 221 -10.70 -22.17 -20.21
CA SER A 221 -11.06 -22.77 -18.91
C SER A 221 -12.41 -22.30 -18.37
N VAL A 222 -13.04 -21.27 -18.95
CA VAL A 222 -14.29 -20.67 -18.43
C VAL A 222 -15.47 -20.80 -19.40
N VAL A 223 -15.27 -21.38 -20.59
CA VAL A 223 -16.31 -21.58 -21.60
C VAL A 223 -16.15 -22.93 -22.32
N THR A 224 -17.14 -23.31 -23.14
CA THR A 224 -16.98 -24.48 -24.04
C THR A 224 -16.04 -24.15 -25.19
N GLU A 225 -15.45 -25.19 -25.78
CA GLU A 225 -14.55 -25.09 -26.92
C GLU A 225 -15.20 -24.37 -28.11
N GLU A 226 -16.45 -24.71 -28.44
CA GLU A 226 -17.15 -24.08 -29.57
C GLU A 226 -17.46 -22.60 -29.31
N ALA A 227 -17.74 -22.23 -28.05
CA ALA A 227 -17.96 -20.85 -27.67
C ALA A 227 -16.65 -20.04 -27.73
N PHE A 228 -15.54 -20.65 -27.34
CA PHE A 228 -14.21 -20.07 -27.45
C PHE A 228 -13.83 -19.79 -28.91
N GLU A 229 -13.91 -20.79 -29.78
CA GLU A 229 -13.54 -20.66 -31.19
C GLU A 229 -14.38 -19.60 -31.92
N ARG A 230 -15.69 -19.54 -31.64
CA ARG A 230 -16.56 -18.47 -32.18
C ARG A 230 -16.14 -17.09 -31.69
N ALA A 231 -15.85 -16.94 -30.40
CA ALA A 231 -15.45 -15.65 -29.83
C ALA A 231 -14.08 -15.18 -30.35
N LEU A 232 -13.14 -16.11 -30.52
CA LEU A 232 -11.83 -15.84 -31.09
C LEU A 232 -11.95 -15.38 -32.55
N ALA A 233 -12.75 -16.06 -33.37
CA ALA A 233 -12.99 -15.67 -34.76
C ALA A 233 -13.57 -14.25 -34.90
N ILE A 234 -14.47 -13.84 -33.98
CA ILE A 234 -15.01 -12.48 -33.94
C ILE A 234 -13.91 -11.47 -33.60
N ALA A 235 -13.15 -11.71 -32.53
CA ALA A 235 -12.08 -10.81 -32.10
C ALA A 235 -10.97 -10.68 -33.17
N ASP A 236 -10.62 -11.77 -33.85
CA ASP A 236 -9.65 -11.76 -34.95
C ASP A 236 -10.15 -10.97 -36.16
N SER A 237 -11.46 -11.01 -36.43
CA SER A 237 -12.06 -10.16 -37.46
C SER A 237 -11.94 -8.69 -37.11
N ASP A 238 -12.31 -8.32 -35.88
CA ASP A 238 -12.26 -6.93 -35.38
C ASP A 238 -10.82 -6.38 -35.40
N LEU A 239 -9.83 -7.20 -35.07
CA LEU A 239 -8.42 -6.81 -35.08
C LEU A 239 -7.90 -6.49 -36.49
N ARG A 240 -8.33 -7.23 -37.52
CA ARG A 240 -7.91 -6.99 -38.91
C ARG A 240 -8.43 -5.67 -39.47
N ASP A 241 -9.62 -5.24 -39.01
CA ASP A 241 -10.29 -4.04 -39.49
C ASP A 241 -9.92 -2.79 -38.66
N GLY A 242 -9.21 -2.95 -37.55
CA GLY A 242 -8.80 -1.87 -36.64
C GLY A 242 -7.41 -1.26 -36.94
N PRO A 243 -7.16 0.00 -36.51
CA PRO A 243 -5.84 0.59 -36.62
C PRO A 243 -4.82 -0.14 -35.72
N VAL A 244 -3.70 -0.56 -36.30
CA VAL A 244 -2.59 -1.18 -35.57
C VAL A 244 -1.90 -0.11 -34.73
N ALA A 245 -2.14 -0.10 -33.42
CA ALA A 245 -1.36 0.74 -32.51
C ALA A 245 0.10 0.22 -32.45
N GLU A 246 1.06 1.11 -32.69
CA GLU A 246 2.49 0.79 -32.58
C GLU A 246 2.82 0.30 -31.17
N ILE A 247 3.47 -0.86 -31.13
CA ILE A 247 3.81 -1.56 -29.89
C ILE A 247 5.11 -0.95 -29.38
N THR A 248 5.01 -0.10 -28.36
CA THR A 248 6.22 0.26 -27.61
C THR A 248 6.60 -0.96 -26.75
N THR A 249 7.65 -1.68 -27.15
CA THR A 249 8.27 -2.69 -26.30
C THR A 249 8.88 -1.97 -25.12
N THR A 250 8.18 -1.98 -23.99
CA THR A 250 8.73 -1.41 -22.75
C THR A 250 9.82 -2.35 -22.26
N SER A 251 11.08 -1.94 -22.47
CA SER A 251 12.23 -2.63 -21.89
C SER A 251 12.03 -2.70 -20.37
N SER A 252 11.74 -3.89 -19.86
CA SER A 252 11.45 -4.08 -18.45
C SER A 252 12.74 -4.00 -17.65
N ASN A 253 12.86 -2.96 -16.83
CA ASN A 253 13.99 -2.80 -15.92
C ASN A 253 14.01 -3.97 -14.91
N SER A 254 15.21 -4.37 -14.45
CA SER A 254 15.33 -5.58 -13.62
C SER A 254 14.52 -5.50 -12.33
N THR A 255 14.36 -4.29 -11.78
CA THR A 255 13.59 -4.00 -10.56
C THR A 255 12.08 -4.15 -10.71
N GLU A 256 11.54 -4.03 -11.93
CA GLU A 256 10.10 -4.21 -12.15
C GLU A 256 9.67 -5.65 -11.84
N ARG A 257 10.61 -6.60 -11.86
CA ARG A 257 10.34 -7.99 -11.54
C ARG A 257 10.48 -8.30 -10.06
N TRP A 258 10.91 -7.33 -9.26
CA TRP A 258 11.17 -7.54 -7.84
C TRP A 258 9.88 -7.31 -7.05
N PRO A 259 9.33 -8.35 -6.41
CA PRO A 259 8.16 -8.18 -5.57
C PRO A 259 8.46 -7.19 -4.43
N THR A 260 7.42 -6.63 -3.83
CA THR A 260 7.54 -5.65 -2.74
C THR A 260 8.49 -6.10 -1.62
N CYS A 261 8.48 -7.38 -1.27
CA CYS A 261 9.33 -7.95 -0.22
C CYS A 261 10.77 -8.28 -0.66
N PHE A 262 11.09 -8.22 -1.96
CA PHE A 262 12.39 -8.65 -2.47
C PHE A 262 13.55 -7.84 -1.88
N GLY A 263 14.56 -8.54 -1.35
CA GLY A 263 15.74 -7.93 -0.74
C GLY A 263 15.48 -7.31 0.63
N MET A 264 14.29 -7.45 1.21
CA MET A 264 14.01 -6.99 2.56
C MET A 264 14.28 -8.10 3.57
N HIS A 265 15.43 -8.05 4.25
CA HIS A 265 15.92 -9.12 5.13
C HIS A 265 14.85 -9.73 6.05
N TYR A 266 14.14 -8.88 6.80
CA TYR A 266 13.14 -9.31 7.79
C TYR A 266 11.88 -9.96 7.19
N THR A 267 11.67 -9.86 5.88
CA THR A 267 10.53 -10.50 5.21
C THR A 267 10.82 -11.95 4.81
N HIS A 268 12.09 -12.31 4.60
CA HIS A 268 12.46 -13.62 4.09
C HIS A 268 12.27 -14.72 5.15
N ASP A 269 11.40 -15.68 4.86
CA ASP A 269 11.12 -16.81 5.74
C ASP A 269 10.96 -18.10 4.92
N PRO A 270 12.00 -18.96 4.90
CA PRO A 270 12.00 -20.25 4.23
C PRO A 270 10.76 -21.13 4.41
N SER A 271 10.12 -21.02 5.58
CA SER A 271 9.02 -21.89 6.00
C SER A 271 7.65 -21.35 5.55
N SER A 272 7.59 -20.08 5.16
CA SER A 272 6.34 -19.46 4.74
C SER A 272 5.91 -19.94 3.35
N LYS A 273 4.60 -19.96 3.09
CA LYS A 273 4.04 -20.36 1.79
C LYS A 273 4.45 -19.40 0.68
N GLU A 274 4.57 -18.11 1.01
CA GLU A 274 4.94 -17.05 0.07
C GLU A 274 6.40 -17.19 -0.40
N CYS A 275 7.32 -17.51 0.51
CA CYS A 275 8.73 -17.67 0.16
C CYS A 275 9.05 -19.04 -0.43
N SER A 276 8.39 -20.11 0.04
CA SER A 276 8.69 -21.48 -0.42
C SER A 276 8.34 -21.70 -1.89
N SER A 277 7.33 -21.01 -2.41
CA SER A 277 6.90 -21.02 -3.81
C SER A 277 7.57 -19.94 -4.68
N CYS A 278 8.35 -19.04 -4.08
CA CYS A 278 8.91 -17.89 -4.79
C CYS A 278 10.17 -18.26 -5.60
N PRO A 279 10.18 -18.11 -6.94
CA PRO A 279 11.34 -18.43 -7.77
C PRO A 279 12.56 -17.52 -7.49
N GLN A 280 12.34 -16.37 -6.84
CA GLN A 280 13.38 -15.39 -6.55
C GLN A 280 13.99 -15.53 -5.14
N ARG A 281 13.59 -16.55 -4.36
CA ARG A 281 13.98 -16.70 -2.96
C ARG A 281 15.48 -16.63 -2.71
N GLN A 282 16.29 -17.28 -3.53
CA GLN A 282 17.76 -17.27 -3.35
C GLN A 282 18.36 -15.88 -3.56
N GLY A 283 17.94 -15.18 -4.63
CA GLY A 283 18.37 -13.80 -4.90
C GLY A 283 17.89 -12.83 -3.82
N CYS A 284 16.65 -13.01 -3.36
CA CYS A 284 16.05 -12.22 -2.29
C CYS A 284 16.87 -12.32 -1.00
N LYS A 285 17.26 -13.55 -0.58
CA LYS A 285 18.10 -13.75 0.60
C LYS A 285 19.45 -13.05 0.47
N LYS A 286 20.17 -13.29 -0.64
CA LYS A 286 21.48 -12.68 -0.89
C LYS A 286 21.42 -11.15 -0.83
N LEU A 287 20.44 -10.55 -1.51
CA LEU A 287 20.26 -9.10 -1.48
C LEU A 287 19.85 -8.61 -0.09
N GLY A 288 18.97 -9.35 0.60
CA GLY A 288 18.57 -9.04 1.98
C GLY A 288 19.73 -9.00 2.95
N ASP A 289 20.67 -9.94 2.84
CA ASP A 289 21.87 -9.97 3.69
C ASP A 289 22.78 -8.77 3.40
N VAL A 290 22.91 -8.35 2.13
CA VAL A 290 23.65 -7.14 1.74
C VAL A 290 22.98 -5.88 2.29
N VAL A 291 21.67 -5.75 2.12
CA VAL A 291 20.87 -4.62 2.60
C VAL A 291 20.97 -4.51 4.12
N LEU A 292 20.84 -5.64 4.85
CA LEU A 292 20.99 -5.65 6.30
C LEU A 292 22.40 -5.21 6.69
N SER A 293 23.44 -5.81 6.10
CA SER A 293 24.83 -5.48 6.43
C SER A 293 25.11 -3.99 6.26
N GLU A 294 24.62 -3.38 5.17
CA GLU A 294 24.79 -1.96 4.91
C GLU A 294 23.98 -1.09 5.89
N ALA A 295 22.73 -1.46 6.17
CA ALA A 295 21.90 -0.76 7.15
C ALA A 295 22.53 -0.80 8.56
N SER A 296 23.09 -1.95 8.94
CA SER A 296 23.76 -2.16 10.23
C SER A 296 25.02 -1.31 10.36
N LYS A 297 25.85 -1.24 9.30
CA LYS A 297 27.02 -0.34 9.24
C LYS A 297 26.63 1.12 9.41
N GLN A 298 25.59 1.58 8.71
CA GLN A 298 25.14 2.98 8.77
C GLN A 298 24.57 3.35 10.14
N CYS A 299 23.87 2.43 10.81
CA CYS A 299 23.29 2.69 12.13
C CYS A 299 24.25 2.39 13.30
N GLY A 300 25.35 1.68 13.07
CA GLY A 300 26.26 1.22 14.11
C GLY A 300 25.63 0.15 15.03
N VAL A 301 24.66 -0.63 14.54
CA VAL A 301 23.96 -1.68 15.29
C VAL A 301 23.68 -2.87 14.39
N ASP A 302 23.75 -4.09 14.92
CA ASP A 302 23.55 -5.31 14.12
C ASP A 302 22.11 -5.49 13.62
N ASP A 303 21.12 -5.05 14.42
CA ASP A 303 19.69 -5.14 14.12
C ASP A 303 19.03 -3.74 14.14
N PRO A 304 19.04 -3.01 13.00
CA PRO A 304 18.48 -1.67 12.92
C PRO A 304 16.97 -1.59 13.27
N ALA A 305 16.18 -2.58 12.85
CA ALA A 305 14.74 -2.61 13.10
C ALA A 305 14.43 -2.91 14.59
N GLY A 306 15.19 -3.81 15.23
CA GLY A 306 15.10 -4.05 16.66
C GLY A 306 15.60 -2.87 17.50
N ASP A 307 16.67 -2.20 17.08
CA ASP A 307 17.14 -0.97 17.72
C ASP A 307 16.09 0.16 17.61
N TYR A 308 15.44 0.32 16.45
CA TYR A 308 14.32 1.23 16.29
C TYR A 308 13.23 1.00 17.35
N ASN A 309 12.81 -0.26 17.55
CA ASN A 309 11.83 -0.62 18.59
C ASN A 309 12.29 -0.18 19.99
N LYS A 310 13.52 -0.57 20.37
CA LYS A 310 14.09 -0.22 21.68
C LYS A 310 14.15 1.29 21.90
N ARG A 311 14.56 2.07 20.89
CA ARG A 311 14.60 3.54 20.96
C ARG A 311 13.21 4.15 21.18
N MET A 312 12.20 3.64 20.48
CA MET A 312 10.83 4.14 20.61
C MET A 312 10.22 3.79 21.98
N ASP A 313 10.48 2.59 22.50
CA ASP A 313 10.02 2.18 23.83
C ASP A 313 10.68 2.99 24.94
N ARG A 314 12.00 3.24 24.86
CA ARG A 314 12.71 4.13 25.80
C ARG A 314 12.09 5.53 25.80
N LYS A 315 11.83 6.11 24.63
CA LYS A 315 11.16 7.43 24.51
C LYS A 315 9.76 7.41 25.13
N ARG A 316 8.97 6.35 24.92
CA ARG A 316 7.64 6.19 25.52
C ARG A 316 7.70 6.11 27.05
N GLN A 317 8.61 5.29 27.58
CA GLN A 317 8.81 5.15 29.03
C GLN A 317 9.27 6.47 29.66
N GLN A 318 10.21 7.18 29.02
CA GLN A 318 10.67 8.50 29.49
C GLN A 318 9.51 9.50 29.59
N ARG A 319 8.64 9.59 28.56
CA ARG A 319 7.45 10.45 28.60
C ARG A 319 6.46 10.05 29.68
N CYS A 320 6.23 8.76 29.87
CA CYS A 320 5.36 8.26 30.93
C CYS A 320 5.89 8.63 32.32
N ARG A 321 7.19 8.44 32.56
CA ARG A 321 7.85 8.82 33.81
C ARG A 321 7.81 10.33 34.04
N ALA A 322 8.07 11.14 33.01
CA ALA A 322 7.98 12.59 33.10
C ALA A 322 6.56 13.07 33.42
N LYS A 323 5.53 12.48 32.79
CA LYS A 323 4.12 12.80 33.08
C LYS A 323 3.74 12.42 34.52
N LYS A 324 4.18 11.25 35.01
CA LYS A 324 3.94 10.85 36.40
C LYS A 324 4.59 11.81 37.39
N ARG A 325 5.84 12.22 37.15
CA ARG A 325 6.54 13.21 38.00
C ARG A 325 5.80 14.54 38.06
N ALA A 326 5.42 15.07 36.89
CA ALA A 326 4.64 16.31 36.83
C ALA A 326 3.31 16.21 37.59
N GLN A 327 2.63 15.07 37.57
CA GLN A 327 1.39 14.85 38.33
C GLN A 327 1.61 14.76 39.84
N THR A 328 2.71 14.15 40.29
CA THR A 328 3.08 14.13 41.72
C THR A 328 3.51 15.51 42.24
N ASP A 329 4.16 16.32 41.40
CA ASP A 329 4.58 17.67 41.78
C ASP A 329 3.37 18.63 41.87
N ASP A 330 2.38 18.48 40.97
CA ASP A 330 1.14 19.27 40.94
C ASP A 330 0.13 18.88 42.05
N SER A 331 0.28 17.68 42.64
CA SER A 331 -0.51 17.22 43.79
C SER A 331 0.15 17.49 45.15
N GLY A 332 1.40 17.99 45.15
CA GLY A 332 2.16 18.34 46.36
C GLY A 332 2.07 19.80 46.80
N SER A 333 1.49 20.71 45.99
CA SER A 333 1.41 22.15 46.31
C SER A 333 0.08 22.59 46.97
N GLY A 334 -0.61 21.66 47.63
CA GLY A 334 -1.94 21.85 48.21
C GLY A 334 -1.97 22.12 49.72
N THR A 335 -0.91 22.63 50.35
CA THR A 335 -0.99 23.12 51.74
C THR A 335 -1.51 24.56 51.72
N ARG A 336 -2.83 24.74 51.82
CA ARG A 336 -3.43 26.03 52.17
C ARG A 336 -2.83 26.49 53.50
N PRO A 337 -2.40 27.77 53.64
CA PRO A 337 -2.01 28.28 54.94
C PRO A 337 -3.25 28.27 55.85
N TYR A 338 -3.05 27.72 57.04
CA TYR A 338 -3.98 27.73 58.16
C TYR A 338 -4.23 29.19 58.54
N ASN A 339 -5.45 29.69 58.36
CA ASN A 339 -5.84 31.00 58.86
C ASN A 339 -6.10 30.86 60.37
N ASP A 340 -5.16 31.35 61.16
CA ASP A 340 -5.33 31.54 62.59
C ASP A 340 -6.40 32.60 62.89
N VAL A 341 -7.10 32.31 63.96
CA VAL A 341 -8.24 32.99 64.55
C VAL A 341 -7.89 34.40 65.05
N GLN A 342 -8.79 35.37 64.86
CA GLN A 342 -9.00 36.42 65.87
C GLN A 342 -10.48 36.59 66.18
N VAL A 343 -10.85 36.05 67.34
CA VAL A 343 -12.00 36.45 68.15
C VAL A 343 -11.66 37.81 68.75
N PHE A 344 -12.52 38.80 68.56
CA PHE A 344 -12.65 39.92 69.50
C PHE A 344 -14.14 40.20 69.74
N SER A 345 -14.49 39.99 71.01
CA SER A 345 -15.49 40.64 71.86
C SER A 345 -16.83 41.10 71.28
#